data_AF-A0A553DLS0-F1
#
_entry.id   AF-A0A553DLS0-F1
#
_cell.length_a   1.000
_cell.length_b   1.000
_cell.length_c   1.000
_cell.angle_alpha   90.00
_cell.angle_beta   90.00
_cell.angle_gamma   90.00
#
_symmetry.space_group_name_H-M   'P 1'
#
loop_
_entity.id
_entity.type
_entity.pdbx_description
1 polymer ?
#
loop_
_entity_poly.entity_id
_entity_poly.type
_entity_poly.pdbx_seq_one_letter_code
_entity_poly.pdbx_strand_id
1 'polypeptide(L)'
;MLTLFLLFYFFKSDKEIVYVDNVKLFDGFVMTKEMKRVGEKEFNSRKLVLDNLYSNLQSATISASEKKELMRQFIQGKEELEQFNQTFAAEQTDKIWSRIKSYTAEFSKDKNYQLVVGSDNKQAVLFADEKIDVTNDLLNYLNKKYEGL
;
A
#
# COMPACT_ATOMS: atom_id res chain seq x y z
N MET A 1 34.22 19.21 -38.25
CA MET A 1 34.33 17.84 -37.69
C MET A 1 34.43 17.84 -36.18
N LEU A 2 35.45 18.44 -35.56
CA LEU A 2 35.60 18.45 -34.08
C LEU A 2 34.36 18.97 -33.32
N THR A 3 33.70 20.01 -33.86
CA THR A 3 32.47 20.60 -33.32
C THR A 3 31.24 19.67 -33.35
N LEU A 4 31.12 18.82 -34.37
CA LEU A 4 30.03 17.82 -34.45
C LEU A 4 30.22 16.71 -33.40
N PHE A 5 31.48 16.36 -33.11
CA PHE A 5 31.83 15.31 -32.17
C PHE A 5 31.53 15.70 -30.71
N LEU A 6 31.71 16.98 -30.37
CA LEU A 6 31.32 17.54 -29.07
C LEU A 6 29.80 17.54 -28.86
N LEU A 7 29.03 17.92 -29.89
CA LEU A 7 27.55 17.87 -29.86
C LEU A 7 27.01 16.46 -29.62
N PHE A 8 27.66 15.43 -30.19
CA PHE A 8 27.24 14.03 -29.99
C PHE A 8 27.53 13.51 -28.57
N TYR A 9 28.56 14.05 -27.90
CA TYR A 9 28.88 13.69 -26.51
C TYR A 9 27.83 14.21 -25.52
N PHE A 10 27.22 15.38 -25.79
CA PHE A 10 26.11 15.91 -24.99
C PHE A 10 24.79 15.16 -25.16
N PHE A 11 24.62 14.38 -26.23
CA PHE A 11 23.45 13.53 -26.45
C PHE A 11 23.59 12.12 -25.86
N LYS A 12 24.66 11.87 -25.10
CA LYS A 12 24.82 10.63 -24.35
C LYS A 12 23.86 10.67 -23.15
N SER A 13 22.67 10.11 -23.33
CA SER A 13 21.69 9.94 -22.26
C SER A 13 22.21 8.89 -21.28
N ASP A 14 22.92 9.35 -20.25
CA ASP A 14 23.48 8.48 -19.23
C ASP A 14 22.35 7.80 -18.47
N LYS A 15 22.38 6.47 -18.51
CA LYS A 15 21.38 5.61 -17.89
C LYS A 15 21.68 5.48 -16.40
N GLU A 16 20.85 6.12 -15.59
CA GLU A 16 21.09 6.21 -14.17
C GLU A 16 20.51 4.99 -13.41
N ILE A 17 21.21 4.60 -12.35
CA ILE A 17 20.76 3.64 -11.34
C ILE A 17 20.42 4.45 -10.10
N VAL A 18 19.15 4.44 -9.70
CA VAL A 18 18.64 5.25 -8.60
C VAL A 18 18.17 4.40 -7.43
N TYR A 19 18.19 4.99 -6.25
CA TYR A 19 17.77 4.39 -4.98
C TYR A 19 16.38 4.88 -4.57
N VAL A 20 15.62 4.02 -3.90
CA VAL A 20 14.40 4.42 -3.18
C VAL A 20 14.25 3.70 -1.84
N ASP A 21 13.66 4.40 -0.88
CA ASP A 21 13.22 3.86 0.41
C ASP A 21 11.80 3.27 0.25
N ASN A 22 11.69 1.94 0.28
CA ASN A 22 10.40 1.26 0.08
C ASN A 22 9.41 1.54 1.21
N VAL A 23 9.89 1.82 2.43
CA VAL A 23 9.02 2.08 3.59
C VAL A 23 8.40 3.46 3.45
N LYS A 24 9.21 4.49 3.15
CA LYS A 24 8.71 5.85 2.87
C LYS A 24 7.78 5.88 1.66
N LEU A 25 8.09 5.13 0.59
CA LEU A 25 7.20 5.00 -0.56
C LEU A 25 5.86 4.38 -0.15
N PHE A 26 5.88 3.20 0.49
CA PHE A 26 4.67 2.47 0.83
C PHE A 26 3.80 3.25 1.81
N ASP A 27 4.35 3.74 2.93
CA ASP A 27 3.57 4.48 3.93
C ASP A 27 3.22 5.90 3.48
N GLY A 28 4.04 6.51 2.62
CA GLY A 28 3.78 7.83 2.04
C GLY A 28 2.65 7.84 1.02
N PHE A 29 2.48 6.76 0.26
CA PHE A 29 1.55 6.67 -0.87
C PHE A 29 0.08 6.83 -0.42
N VAL A 30 -0.67 7.69 -1.12
CA VAL A 30 -2.06 8.04 -0.78
C VAL A 30 -2.97 6.81 -0.73
N MET A 31 -2.83 5.88 -1.69
CA MET A 31 -3.59 4.62 -1.70
C MET A 31 -3.40 3.81 -0.40
N THR A 32 -2.18 3.76 0.14
CA THR A 32 -1.90 3.04 1.39
C THR A 32 -2.64 3.66 2.58
N LYS A 33 -2.61 4.99 2.70
CA LYS A 33 -3.32 5.73 3.74
C LYS A 33 -4.83 5.53 3.63
N GLU A 34 -5.35 5.54 2.41
CA GLU A 34 -6.76 5.29 2.14
C GLU A 34 -7.17 3.86 2.51
N MET A 35 -6.41 2.85 2.08
CA MET A 35 -6.73 1.44 2.37
C MET A 35 -6.61 1.12 3.86
N LYS A 36 -5.64 1.70 4.58
CA LYS A 36 -5.57 1.62 6.06
C LYS A 36 -6.84 2.17 6.70
N ARG A 37 -7.28 3.37 6.31
CA ARG A 37 -8.53 4.01 6.80
C ARG A 37 -9.79 3.21 6.44
N VAL A 38 -9.85 2.61 5.25
CA VAL A 38 -10.96 1.74 4.83
C VAL A 38 -10.99 0.47 5.67
N GLY A 39 -9.84 -0.18 5.86
CA GLY A 39 -9.72 -1.39 6.68
C GLY A 39 -10.12 -1.17 8.13
N GLU A 40 -9.64 -0.09 8.75
CA GLU A 40 -10.01 0.30 10.11
C GLU A 40 -11.52 0.57 10.25
N LYS A 41 -12.11 1.30 9.30
CA LYS A 41 -13.56 1.57 9.30
C LYS A 41 -14.38 0.28 9.20
N GLU A 42 -13.99 -0.63 8.30
CA GLU A 42 -14.68 -1.90 8.09
C GLU A 42 -14.54 -2.84 9.29
N PHE A 43 -13.34 -2.94 9.87
CA PHE A 43 -13.08 -3.67 11.12
C PHE A 43 -13.98 -3.16 12.27
N ASN A 44 -13.98 -1.86 12.50
CA ASN A 44 -14.76 -1.24 13.57
C ASN A 44 -16.28 -1.41 13.34
N SER A 45 -16.74 -1.33 12.09
CA SER A 45 -18.14 -1.60 11.71
C SER A 45 -18.56 -3.03 12.08
N ARG A 46 -17.77 -4.04 11.67
CA ARG A 46 -18.01 -5.45 11.99
C ARG A 46 -17.95 -5.73 13.49
N LYS A 47 -16.97 -5.14 14.18
CA LYS A 47 -16.86 -5.23 15.64
C LYS A 47 -18.10 -4.68 16.35
N LEU A 48 -18.62 -3.52 15.94
CA LEU A 48 -19.84 -2.96 16.53
C LEU A 48 -21.07 -3.86 16.34
N VAL A 49 -21.18 -4.55 15.20
CA VAL A 49 -22.24 -5.56 15.00
C VAL A 49 -22.09 -6.73 15.98
N LEU A 50 -20.88 -7.23 16.22
CA LEU A 50 -20.61 -8.28 17.21
C LEU A 50 -20.85 -7.83 18.64
N ASP A 51 -20.44 -6.62 19.02
CA ASP A 51 -20.67 -6.04 20.35
C ASP A 51 -22.19 -5.95 20.63
N ASN A 52 -22.98 -5.55 19.62
CA ASN A 52 -24.44 -5.49 19.70
C ASN A 52 -25.08 -6.89 19.81
N LEU A 53 -24.64 -7.87 19.00
CA LEU A 53 -25.10 -9.26 19.08
C LEU A 53 -24.78 -9.87 20.45
N TYR A 54 -23.59 -9.60 21.00
CA TYR A 54 -23.20 -10.04 22.33
C TYR A 54 -24.06 -9.40 23.43
N SER A 55 -24.33 -8.10 23.35
CA SER A 55 -25.23 -7.40 24.27
C SER A 55 -26.64 -8.03 24.26
N ASN A 56 -27.19 -8.30 23.07
CA ASN A 56 -28.49 -8.96 22.93
C ASN A 56 -28.50 -10.38 23.53
N LEU A 57 -27.43 -11.16 23.35
CA LEU A 57 -27.28 -12.51 23.92
C LEU A 57 -27.27 -12.54 25.46
N GLN A 58 -26.87 -11.43 26.10
CA GLN A 58 -26.87 -11.27 27.56
C GLN A 58 -28.21 -10.76 28.11
N SER A 59 -29.17 -10.38 27.26
CA SER A 59 -30.49 -9.97 27.72
C SER A 59 -31.25 -11.14 28.35
N ALA A 60 -31.86 -10.90 29.51
CA ALA A 60 -32.67 -11.89 30.22
C ALA A 60 -34.05 -12.13 29.58
N THR A 61 -34.44 -11.36 28.56
CA THR A 61 -35.81 -11.37 27.99
C THR A 61 -35.95 -12.14 26.67
N ILE A 62 -34.88 -12.71 26.12
CA ILE A 62 -34.92 -13.44 24.84
C ILE A 62 -35.33 -14.91 25.02
N SER A 63 -36.11 -15.44 24.08
CA SER A 63 -36.47 -16.86 24.07
C SER A 63 -35.28 -17.76 23.73
N ALA A 64 -35.38 -19.05 24.05
CA ALA A 64 -34.36 -20.04 23.70
C ALA A 64 -34.11 -20.15 22.19
N SER A 65 -35.13 -19.91 21.35
CA SER A 65 -35.00 -19.94 19.89
C SER A 65 -34.25 -18.72 19.36
N GLU A 66 -34.61 -17.52 19.83
CA GLU A 66 -33.90 -16.27 19.48
C GLU A 66 -32.44 -16.32 19.96
N LYS A 67 -32.19 -16.84 21.17
CA LYS A 67 -30.84 -17.01 21.70
C LYS A 67 -29.98 -17.93 20.84
N LYS A 68 -30.56 -19.02 20.31
CA LYS A 68 -29.86 -19.93 19.38
C LYS A 68 -29.50 -19.22 18.07
N GLU A 69 -30.41 -18.44 17.52
CA GLU A 69 -30.19 -17.72 16.26
C GLU A 69 -29.19 -16.56 16.40
N LEU A 70 -29.28 -15.76 17.47
CA LEU A 70 -28.29 -14.73 17.80
C LEU A 70 -26.89 -15.34 18.03
N MET A 71 -26.80 -16.52 18.66
CA MET A 71 -25.53 -17.21 18.85
C MET A 71 -24.93 -17.68 17.52
N ARG A 72 -25.75 -18.18 16.59
CA ARG A 72 -25.34 -18.54 15.23
C ARG A 72 -24.77 -17.33 14.48
N GLN A 73 -25.47 -16.20 14.52
CA GLN A 73 -25.02 -14.95 13.89
C GLN A 73 -23.73 -14.42 14.53
N PHE A 74 -23.60 -14.49 15.85
CA PHE A 74 -22.39 -14.05 16.57
C PHE A 74 -21.16 -14.91 16.19
N ILE A 75 -21.31 -16.24 16.13
CA ILE A 75 -20.23 -17.14 15.72
C ILE A 75 -19.80 -16.85 14.28
N GLN A 76 -20.76 -16.78 13.35
CA GLN A 76 -20.49 -16.49 11.93
C GLN A 76 -19.79 -15.13 11.77
N GLY A 77 -20.30 -14.06 12.41
CA GLY A 77 -19.70 -12.74 12.33
C GLY A 77 -18.29 -12.66 12.94
N LYS A 78 -18.00 -13.50 13.96
CA LYS A 78 -16.66 -13.60 14.55
C LYS A 78 -15.68 -14.27 13.60
N GLU A 79 -16.08 -15.37 12.95
CA GLU A 79 -15.31 -16.04 11.91
C GLU A 79 -15.03 -15.09 10.72
N GLU A 80 -16.04 -14.33 10.26
CA GLU A 80 -15.89 -13.33 9.21
C GLU A 80 -14.93 -12.18 9.61
N LEU A 81 -14.94 -11.74 10.88
CA LEU A 81 -14.04 -10.69 11.37
C LEU A 81 -12.59 -11.18 11.50
N GLU A 82 -12.39 -12.42 11.96
CA GLU A 82 -11.08 -13.06 12.03
C GLU A 82 -10.51 -13.28 10.63
N GLN A 83 -11.32 -13.75 9.67
CA GLN A 83 -10.93 -13.90 8.28
C GLN A 83 -10.56 -12.56 7.65
N PHE A 84 -11.38 -11.52 7.86
CA PHE A 84 -11.10 -10.16 7.37
C PHE A 84 -9.75 -9.64 7.87
N ASN A 85 -9.45 -9.80 9.17
CA ASN A 85 -8.17 -9.39 9.75
C ASN A 85 -6.98 -10.15 9.17
N GLN A 86 -7.15 -11.42 8.81
CA GLN A 86 -6.08 -12.23 8.22
C GLN A 86 -5.80 -11.88 6.76
N THR A 87 -6.83 -11.64 5.93
CA THR A 87 -6.63 -11.46 4.48
C THR A 87 -6.54 -10.01 4.04
N PHE A 88 -7.29 -9.07 4.64
CA PHE A 88 -7.40 -7.71 4.11
C PHE A 88 -6.03 -7.02 4.04
N ALA A 89 -5.23 -7.11 5.10
CA ALA A 89 -3.91 -6.48 5.15
C ALA A 89 -2.96 -7.01 4.05
N ALA A 90 -2.94 -8.32 3.82
CA ALA A 90 -2.12 -8.94 2.78
C ALA A 90 -2.61 -8.55 1.38
N GLU A 91 -3.91 -8.74 1.10
CA GLU A 91 -4.50 -8.43 -0.20
C GLU A 91 -4.32 -6.96 -0.62
N GLN A 92 -4.51 -6.01 0.31
CA GLN A 92 -4.31 -4.60 -0.01
C GLN A 92 -2.82 -4.27 -0.18
N THR A 93 -1.93 -4.88 0.61
CA THR A 93 -0.48 -4.72 0.44
C THR A 93 -0.02 -5.15 -0.95
N ASP A 94 -0.49 -6.28 -1.46
CA ASP A 94 -0.15 -6.75 -2.81
C ASP A 94 -0.72 -5.83 -3.91
N LYS A 95 -1.97 -5.36 -3.75
CA LYS A 95 -2.60 -4.40 -4.68
C LYS A 95 -1.84 -3.07 -4.71
N ILE A 96 -1.40 -2.59 -3.55
CA ILE A 96 -0.57 -1.38 -3.40
C ILE A 96 0.80 -1.57 -4.08
N TRP A 97 1.50 -2.67 -3.82
CA TRP A 97 2.80 -2.93 -4.45
C TRP A 97 2.72 -3.10 -5.96
N SER A 98 1.66 -3.75 -6.46
CA SER A 98 1.38 -3.83 -7.90
C SER A 98 1.20 -2.43 -8.52
N ARG A 99 0.49 -1.54 -7.83
CA ARG A 99 0.28 -0.14 -8.25
C ARG A 99 1.58 0.66 -8.24
N ILE A 100 2.34 0.59 -7.14
CA ILE A 100 3.67 1.21 -7.01
C ILE A 100 4.57 0.75 -8.15
N LYS A 101 4.70 -0.56 -8.38
CA LYS A 101 5.51 -1.13 -9.46
C LYS A 101 5.10 -0.62 -10.85
N SER A 102 3.80 -0.52 -11.15
CA SER A 102 3.32 0.06 -12.41
C SER A 102 3.78 1.51 -12.58
N TYR A 103 3.54 2.34 -11.57
CA TYR A 103 3.86 3.77 -11.65
C TYR A 103 5.37 4.02 -11.65
N THR A 104 6.16 3.25 -10.90
CA THR A 104 7.64 3.28 -10.97
C THR A 104 8.15 2.90 -12.36
N ALA A 105 7.55 1.91 -13.03
CA ALA A 105 7.96 1.50 -14.37
C ALA A 105 7.66 2.56 -15.45
N GLU A 106 6.73 3.48 -15.19
CA GLU A 106 6.42 4.61 -16.07
C GLU A 106 7.32 5.81 -15.73
N PHE A 107 7.43 6.19 -14.45
CA PHE A 107 8.39 7.20 -13.97
C PHE A 107 9.83 6.93 -14.43
N SER A 108 10.27 5.67 -14.39
CA SER A 108 11.61 5.26 -14.85
C SER A 108 11.80 5.45 -16.36
N LYS A 109 10.74 5.32 -17.18
CA LYS A 109 10.81 5.63 -18.62
C LYS A 109 10.87 7.13 -18.84
N ASP A 110 10.02 7.89 -18.15
CA ASP A 110 9.95 9.36 -18.23
C ASP A 110 11.30 10.02 -17.83
N LYS A 111 12.04 9.37 -16.92
CA LYS A 111 13.36 9.82 -16.42
C LYS A 111 14.57 9.09 -17.04
N ASN A 112 14.36 8.11 -17.92
CA ASN A 112 15.39 7.22 -18.47
C ASN A 112 16.27 6.49 -17.42
N TYR A 113 15.67 6.12 -16.28
CA TYR A 113 16.32 5.27 -15.28
C TYR A 113 16.40 3.82 -15.77
N GLN A 114 17.58 3.21 -15.67
CA GLN A 114 17.82 1.83 -16.07
C GLN A 114 17.50 0.83 -14.95
N LEU A 115 17.63 1.26 -13.70
CA LEU A 115 17.33 0.45 -12.53
C LEU A 115 16.90 1.34 -11.36
N VAL A 116 15.85 0.93 -10.67
CA VAL A 116 15.45 1.50 -9.37
C VAL A 116 15.70 0.43 -8.32
N VAL A 117 16.55 0.71 -7.33
CA VAL A 117 16.90 -0.20 -6.24
C VAL A 117 16.15 0.22 -4.98
N GLY A 118 15.16 -0.57 -4.58
CA GLY A 118 14.42 -0.35 -3.34
C GLY A 118 15.08 -1.01 -2.13
N SER A 119 15.18 -0.29 -1.02
CA SER A 119 15.56 -0.85 0.29
C SER A 119 14.34 -1.10 1.15
N ASP A 120 14.35 -2.21 1.90
CA ASP A 120 13.41 -2.48 2.98
C ASP A 120 14.14 -2.61 4.32
N ASN A 121 13.39 -2.95 5.37
CA ASN A 121 13.92 -3.08 6.73
C ASN A 121 14.84 -4.31 6.96
N LYS A 122 15.20 -5.10 5.94
CA LYS A 122 15.66 -6.50 6.15
C LYS A 122 16.96 -7.04 5.53
N GLN A 123 17.80 -6.38 4.72
CA GLN A 123 17.88 -5.06 4.10
C GLN A 123 18.62 -5.23 2.76
N ALA A 124 18.46 -4.33 1.78
CA ALA A 124 19.05 -4.48 0.43
C ALA A 124 20.13 -3.45 0.06
N VAL A 125 20.17 -2.29 0.71
CA VAL A 125 21.14 -1.20 0.46
C VAL A 125 21.56 -0.63 1.81
N LEU A 126 22.88 -0.54 2.06
CA LEU A 126 23.43 -0.03 3.33
C LEU A 126 23.63 1.49 3.33
N PHE A 127 23.90 2.07 2.15
CA PHE A 127 24.08 3.50 1.93
C PHE A 127 23.72 3.83 0.48
N ALA A 128 23.02 4.95 0.27
CA ALA A 128 22.84 5.60 -1.01
C ALA A 128 23.18 7.09 -0.83
N ASP A 129 23.83 7.69 -1.83
CA ASP A 129 24.09 9.13 -1.84
C ASP A 129 22.77 9.87 -2.14
N GLU A 130 22.54 11.01 -1.49
CA GLU A 130 21.31 11.81 -1.67
C GLU A 130 21.05 12.19 -3.14
N LYS A 131 22.09 12.29 -3.97
CA LYS A 131 21.96 12.58 -5.41
C LYS A 131 21.28 11.46 -6.21
N ILE A 132 21.30 10.22 -5.72
CA ILE A 132 20.64 9.08 -6.36
C ILE A 132 19.36 8.65 -5.63
N ASP A 133 19.00 9.28 -4.51
CA ASP A 133 17.75 9.02 -3.80
C ASP A 133 16.58 9.77 -4.45
N VAL A 134 15.76 9.03 -5.21
CA VAL A 134 14.57 9.58 -5.89
C VAL A 134 13.27 9.31 -5.13
N THR A 135 13.34 8.90 -3.85
CA THR A 135 12.17 8.52 -3.04
C THR A 135 11.07 9.57 -3.08
N ASN A 136 11.42 10.84 -2.86
CA ASN A 136 10.44 11.94 -2.80
C ASN A 136 9.84 12.26 -4.17
N ASP A 137 10.65 12.26 -5.24
CA ASP A 137 10.20 12.52 -6.60
C ASP A 137 9.27 11.41 -7.11
N LEU A 138 9.63 10.15 -6.85
CA LEU A 138 8.79 9.00 -7.16
C LEU A 138 7.50 9.02 -6.32
N LEU A 139 7.56 9.31 -5.02
CA LEU A 139 6.37 9.42 -4.18
C LEU A 139 5.41 10.50 -4.67
N ASN A 140 5.94 11.66 -5.08
CA ASN A 140 5.16 12.74 -5.68
C ASN A 140 4.50 12.31 -7.00
N TYR A 141 5.21 11.58 -7.87
CA TYR A 141 4.67 11.03 -9.11
C TYR A 141 3.56 10.00 -8.83
N LEU A 142 3.78 9.07 -7.89
CA LEU A 142 2.81 8.06 -7.46
C LEU A 142 1.51 8.69 -6.98
N ASN A 143 1.59 9.70 -6.11
CA ASN A 143 0.42 10.36 -5.54
C ASN A 143 -0.37 11.11 -6.62
N LYS A 144 0.28 11.96 -7.43
CA LYS A 144 -0.37 12.65 -8.55
C LYS A 144 -1.10 11.67 -9.47
N LYS A 145 -0.42 10.60 -9.87
CA LYS A 145 -0.97 9.58 -10.77
C LYS A 145 -2.08 8.72 -10.16
N TYR A 146 -2.16 8.64 -8.84
CA TYR A 146 -3.30 8.04 -8.14
C TYR A 146 -4.50 9.01 -8.08
N GLU A 147 -4.22 10.30 -7.88
CA GLU A 147 -5.20 11.39 -7.81
C GLU A 147 -5.71 11.83 -9.19
N GLY A 148 -5.05 11.42 -10.28
CA GLY A 148 -5.42 11.78 -11.67
C GLY A 148 -4.82 13.10 -12.15
N LEU A 149 -3.68 13.52 -11.58
CA LEU A 149 -2.94 14.75 -11.82
C LEU A 149 -1.64 14.54 -12.61
#